data_AF-A0A8H9ZRX4-F1
#
_entry.id   AF-A0A8H9ZRX4-F1
#
_cell.length_a   1.000
_cell.length_b   1.000
_cell.length_c   1.000
_cell.angle_alpha   90.00
_cell.angle_beta   90.00
_cell.angle_gamma   90.00
#
_symmetry.space_group_name_H-M   'P 1'
#
loop_
_entity.id
_entity.type
_entity.pdbx_description
1 polymer ?
#
loop_
_entity_poly.entity_id
_entity_poly.type
_entity_poly.pdbx_seq_one_letter_code
_entity_poly.pdbx_strand_id
1 'polypeptide(L)'
;MAANIVSPAQSGRFYYGCAGAAGLLAGLAIVFWFPALASWWPSDLVRVYHAMPYVMRFGVASVADIPLVAYATLTLSGFVLAFCHPGHSKLPIVAWAVHNQPSPREMVDWILRSWALQFGFLVIIFWRFAFMSKLSSDRLMQIAGICNDVCYLATLVLAAILLRDGWRGVKGVAAPAGNIRIPLIVALSFYLPFQLVWILLSAQQYELPLWGWLLLVPAMVGVLLARLATVGIALCFRCWLGPQGCLRWRGPLALFSGLTVLCIGGNAVIRQILRMLS
;
A
#
# COMPACT_ATOMS: atom_id res chain seq x y z
N MET A 1 -42.28 28.33 19.06
CA MET A 1 -41.03 27.54 18.92
C MET A 1 -40.74 27.39 17.43
N ALA A 2 -39.78 28.16 16.93
CA ALA A 2 -39.33 28.07 15.54
C ALA A 2 -38.47 26.80 15.39
N ALA A 3 -38.97 25.82 14.65
CA ALA A 3 -38.17 24.69 14.22
C ALA A 3 -37.16 25.18 13.17
N ASN A 4 -35.90 25.35 13.58
CA ASN A 4 -34.79 25.55 12.66
C ASN A 4 -34.61 24.28 11.82
N ILE A 5 -35.32 24.22 10.70
CA ILE A 5 -35.06 23.25 9.64
C ILE A 5 -33.76 23.69 8.97
N VAL A 6 -32.63 23.23 9.52
CA VAL A 6 -31.35 23.27 8.82
C VAL A 6 -31.55 22.50 7.52
N SER A 7 -31.40 23.18 6.38
CA SER A 7 -31.64 22.55 5.09
C SER A 7 -30.73 21.33 4.94
N PRO A 8 -31.22 20.21 4.38
CA PRO A 8 -30.42 18.98 4.22
C PRO A 8 -29.11 19.23 3.44
N ALA A 9 -29.07 20.27 2.60
CA ALA A 9 -27.88 20.71 1.87
C ALA A 9 -26.76 21.32 2.75
N GLN A 10 -27.11 22.00 3.85
CA GLN A 10 -26.11 22.50 4.83
C GLN A 10 -25.51 21.36 5.65
N SER A 11 -26.31 20.36 6.04
CA SER A 11 -25.80 19.18 6.76
C SER A 11 -24.82 18.36 5.90
N GLY A 12 -25.11 18.23 4.59
CA GLY A 12 -24.25 17.51 3.65
C GLY A 12 -22.86 18.13 3.56
N ARG A 13 -22.76 19.43 3.31
CA ARG A 13 -21.47 20.14 3.17
C ARG A 13 -20.61 20.10 4.44
N PHE A 14 -21.23 20.08 5.62
CA PHE A 14 -20.53 19.92 6.89
C PHE A 14 -19.78 18.57 6.96
N TYR A 15 -20.43 17.46 6.58
CA TYR A 15 -19.77 16.14 6.55
C TYR A 15 -18.60 16.07 5.57
N TYR A 16 -18.68 16.72 4.40
CA TYR A 16 -17.56 16.81 3.47
C TYR A 16 -16.40 17.63 4.06
N GLY A 17 -16.69 18.75 4.71
CA GLY A 17 -15.69 19.60 5.38
C GLY A 17 -14.96 18.83 6.49
N CYS A 18 -15.70 18.15 7.37
CA CYS A 18 -15.12 17.32 8.42
C CYS A 18 -14.29 16.17 7.86
N ALA A 19 -14.77 15.47 6.84
CA ALA A 19 -14.04 14.37 6.23
C ALA A 19 -12.76 14.85 5.53
N GLY A 20 -12.82 16.01 4.87
CA GLY A 20 -11.64 16.62 4.27
C GLY A 20 -10.60 17.03 5.31
N ALA A 21 -11.02 17.73 6.37
CA ALA A 21 -10.16 18.11 7.48
C ALA A 21 -9.54 16.89 8.17
N ALA A 22 -10.34 15.84 8.44
CA ALA A 22 -9.86 14.59 9.01
C ALA A 22 -8.84 13.90 8.09
N GLY A 23 -9.07 13.93 6.77
CA GLY A 23 -8.15 13.34 5.79
C GLY A 23 -6.80 14.07 5.75
N LEU A 24 -6.84 15.40 5.80
CA LEU A 24 -5.65 16.25 5.89
C LEU A 24 -4.90 16.01 7.21
N LEU A 25 -5.61 16.03 8.34
CA LEU A 25 -5.01 15.78 9.66
C LEU A 25 -4.39 14.38 9.73
N ALA A 26 -5.08 13.35 9.25
CA ALA A 26 -4.53 12.00 9.19
C ALA A 26 -3.30 11.92 8.28
N GLY A 27 -3.34 12.56 7.12
CA GLY A 27 -2.22 12.62 6.18
C GLY A 27 -1.00 13.32 6.76
N LEU A 28 -1.18 14.50 7.35
CA LEU A 28 -0.13 15.25 8.03
C LEU A 28 0.39 14.49 9.24
N ALA A 29 -0.50 13.88 10.03
CA ALA A 29 -0.10 13.07 11.18
C ALA A 29 0.82 11.92 10.77
N ILE A 30 0.46 11.21 9.70
CA ILE A 30 1.28 10.16 9.10
C ILE A 30 2.64 10.72 8.66
N VAL A 31 2.65 11.86 7.97
CA VAL A 31 3.89 12.47 7.47
C VAL A 31 4.83 12.91 8.59
N PHE A 32 4.30 13.52 9.65
CA PHE A 32 5.10 14.14 10.72
C PHE A 32 5.43 13.19 11.87
N TRP A 33 4.49 12.36 12.33
CA TRP A 33 4.68 11.51 13.51
C TRP A 33 5.03 10.07 13.19
N PHE A 34 4.78 9.62 11.95
CA PHE A 34 5.11 8.26 11.53
C PHE A 34 6.27 8.12 10.50
N PRO A 35 7.30 8.99 10.45
CA PRO A 35 8.51 8.68 9.68
C PRO A 35 9.25 7.46 10.27
N ALA A 36 8.95 7.13 11.53
CA ALA A 36 9.57 6.09 12.34
C ALA A 36 8.75 4.79 12.41
N LEU A 37 7.78 4.50 11.53
CA LEU A 37 7.11 3.19 11.55
C LEU A 37 8.04 2.00 11.24
N ALA A 38 9.28 2.26 10.81
CA ALA A 38 10.37 1.29 10.84
C ALA A 38 10.95 1.03 12.24
N SER A 39 10.81 1.95 13.20
CA SER A 39 11.28 1.82 14.59
C SER A 39 10.25 1.20 15.55
N TRP A 40 8.95 1.28 15.23
CA TRP A 40 7.85 0.68 16.02
C TRP A 40 7.62 -0.81 15.72
N TRP A 41 8.57 -1.46 15.05
CA TRP A 41 8.52 -2.92 14.89
C TRP A 41 8.62 -3.58 16.27
N PRO A 42 7.78 -4.58 16.57
CA PRO A 42 8.00 -5.41 17.75
C PRO A 42 9.45 -5.87 17.73
N SER A 43 10.15 -5.75 18.87
CA SER A 43 11.57 -6.12 19.00
C SER A 43 11.87 -7.52 18.47
N ASP A 44 10.86 -8.38 18.54
CA ASP A 44 10.97 -9.81 18.24
C ASP A 44 10.63 -10.14 16.78
N LEU A 45 10.16 -9.15 15.99
CA LEU A 45 9.81 -9.36 14.59
C LEU A 45 11.02 -9.09 13.69
N VAL A 46 11.37 -10.06 12.85
CA VAL A 46 12.47 -9.93 11.89
C VAL A 46 12.13 -8.85 10.88
N ARG A 47 12.81 -7.71 10.96
CA ARG A 47 12.71 -6.70 9.91
C ARG A 47 13.03 -7.37 8.59
N VAL A 48 12.14 -7.23 7.60
CA VAL A 48 12.21 -7.96 6.32
C VAL A 48 13.60 -7.85 5.68
N TYR A 49 14.28 -6.70 5.79
CA TYR A 49 15.63 -6.50 5.26
C TYR A 49 16.76 -7.24 6.02
N HIS A 50 16.50 -7.77 7.21
CA HIS A 50 17.42 -8.60 8.01
C HIS A 50 17.14 -10.11 7.88
N ALA A 51 16.31 -10.54 6.91
CA ALA A 51 15.96 -11.95 6.74
C ALA A 51 17.19 -12.86 6.61
N MET A 52 18.20 -12.45 5.85
CA MET A 52 19.43 -13.22 5.66
C MET A 52 20.25 -13.35 6.95
N PRO A 53 20.68 -12.25 7.61
CA PRO A 53 21.36 -12.33 8.91
C PRO A 53 20.58 -13.11 9.96
N TYR A 54 19.25 -13.02 9.96
CA TYR A 54 18.41 -13.77 10.88
C TYR A 54 18.49 -15.29 10.65
N VAL A 55 18.38 -15.72 9.39
CA VAL A 55 18.48 -17.15 9.05
C VAL A 55 19.88 -17.70 9.30
N MET A 56 20.92 -16.91 9.03
CA MET A 56 22.31 -17.31 9.29
C MET A 56 22.62 -17.54 10.77
N ARG A 57 21.90 -16.89 11.70
CA ARG A 57 22.06 -17.13 13.14
C ARG A 57 21.70 -18.56 13.56
N PHE A 58 20.92 -19.27 12.76
CA PHE A 58 20.59 -20.68 13.04
C PHE A 58 21.73 -21.64 12.66
N GLY A 59 22.84 -21.16 12.07
CA GLY A 59 23.98 -22.01 11.72
C GLY A 59 23.66 -23.08 10.65
N VAL A 60 22.62 -22.84 9.85
CA VAL A 60 22.12 -23.78 8.84
C VAL A 60 23.03 -23.83 7.62
N ALA A 61 23.36 -25.04 7.17
CA ALA A 61 24.19 -25.27 5.97
C ALA A 61 23.36 -25.46 4.69
N SER A 62 22.08 -25.83 4.85
CA SER A 62 21.13 -26.03 3.75
C SER A 62 19.82 -25.29 3.99
N VAL A 63 19.12 -24.98 2.90
CA VAL A 63 17.75 -24.44 2.93
C VAL A 63 16.80 -25.38 3.69
N ALA A 64 16.98 -26.69 3.53
CA ALA A 64 16.11 -27.69 4.15
C ALA A 64 16.15 -27.63 5.68
N ASP A 65 17.21 -27.06 6.24
CA ASP A 65 17.43 -26.98 7.68
C ASP A 65 16.90 -25.68 8.29
N ILE A 66 16.40 -24.74 7.45
CA ILE A 66 15.81 -23.49 7.93
C ILE A 66 14.54 -23.84 8.73
N PRO A 67 14.47 -23.45 10.02
CA PRO A 67 13.36 -23.88 10.86
C PRO A 67 12.05 -23.20 10.42
N LEU A 68 10.93 -23.91 10.55
CA LEU A 68 9.60 -23.41 10.18
C LEU A 68 9.27 -22.06 10.82
N VAL A 69 9.74 -21.83 12.05
CA VAL A 69 9.56 -20.57 12.78
C VAL A 69 10.14 -19.38 12.02
N ALA A 70 11.23 -19.56 11.25
CA ALA A 70 11.82 -18.50 10.46
C ALA A 70 10.89 -18.09 9.29
N TYR A 71 10.31 -19.06 8.60
CA TYR A 71 9.32 -18.82 7.54
C TYR A 71 8.04 -18.18 8.08
N ALA A 72 7.54 -18.65 9.23
CA ALA A 72 6.37 -18.06 9.89
C ALA A 72 6.62 -16.61 10.30
N THR A 73 7.79 -16.34 10.87
CA THR A 73 8.20 -14.97 11.26
C THR A 73 8.30 -14.07 10.04
N LEU A 74 8.91 -14.51 8.94
CA LEU A 74 8.98 -13.72 7.70
C LEU A 74 7.60 -13.45 7.09
N THR A 75 6.69 -14.42 7.17
CA THR A 75 5.30 -14.25 6.74
C THR A 75 4.61 -13.17 7.57
N LEU A 76 4.75 -13.23 8.89
CA LEU A 76 4.19 -12.23 9.79
C LEU A 76 4.82 -10.85 9.56
N SER A 77 6.13 -10.79 9.33
CA SER A 77 6.84 -9.57 8.98
C SER A 77 6.34 -8.94 7.68
N GLY A 78 6.12 -9.73 6.64
CA GLY A 78 5.53 -9.27 5.37
C GLY A 78 4.09 -8.77 5.56
N PHE A 79 3.30 -9.46 6.37
CA PHE A 79 1.94 -9.06 6.73
C PHE A 79 1.95 -7.72 7.46
N VAL A 80 2.70 -7.58 8.55
CA VAL A 80 2.80 -6.36 9.34
C VAL A 80 3.36 -5.21 8.50
N LEU A 81 4.34 -5.47 7.64
CA LEU A 81 4.85 -4.48 6.70
C LEU A 81 3.71 -3.93 5.83
N ALA A 82 2.98 -4.79 5.11
CA ALA A 82 1.92 -4.31 4.23
C ALA A 82 0.70 -3.77 5.00
N PHE A 83 0.37 -4.34 6.16
CA PHE A 83 -0.82 -4.03 6.95
C PHE A 83 -0.62 -2.83 7.89
N CYS A 84 0.58 -2.52 8.36
CA CYS A 84 0.82 -1.38 9.25
C CYS A 84 1.51 -0.21 8.55
N HIS A 85 2.12 -0.40 7.38
CA HIS A 85 2.71 0.72 6.64
C HIS A 85 1.62 1.72 6.23
N PRO A 86 1.75 3.00 6.62
CA PRO A 86 0.69 3.98 6.43
C PRO A 86 0.63 4.36 4.94
N GLY A 87 -0.58 4.64 4.46
CA GLY A 87 -0.83 5.03 3.06
C GLY A 87 -0.83 3.91 2.03
N HIS A 88 -0.08 2.82 2.25
CA HIS A 88 0.04 1.75 1.24
C HIS A 88 -1.03 0.68 1.40
N SER A 89 -1.69 0.37 0.27
CA SER A 89 -2.74 -0.63 0.06
C SER A 89 -4.06 -0.44 0.81
N LYS A 90 -4.06 -0.05 2.08
CA LYS A 90 -5.27 -0.02 2.92
C LYS A 90 -6.30 1.00 2.49
N LEU A 91 -5.91 2.27 2.56
CA LEU A 91 -6.78 3.40 2.20
C LEU A 91 -7.26 3.29 0.74
N PRO A 92 -6.39 3.00 -0.25
CA PRO A 92 -6.84 2.81 -1.63
C PRO A 92 -7.82 1.64 -1.83
N ILE A 93 -7.62 0.49 -1.15
CA ILE A 93 -8.54 -0.67 -1.25
C ILE A 93 -9.89 -0.35 -0.61
N VAL A 94 -9.89 0.27 0.57
CA VAL A 94 -11.14 0.70 1.25
C VAL A 94 -11.86 1.76 0.42
N ALA A 95 -11.13 2.75 -0.09
CA ALA A 95 -11.67 3.77 -0.99
C ALA A 95 -12.29 3.12 -2.23
N TRP A 96 -11.64 2.13 -2.84
CA TRP A 96 -12.19 1.42 -4.00
C TRP A 96 -13.48 0.67 -3.67
N ALA A 97 -13.51 -0.03 -2.54
CA ALA A 97 -14.67 -0.79 -2.07
C ALA A 97 -15.92 0.07 -1.89
N VAL A 98 -15.76 1.30 -1.40
CA VAL A 98 -16.87 2.23 -1.14
C VAL A 98 -17.18 3.11 -2.36
N HIS A 99 -16.14 3.55 -3.09
CA HIS A 99 -16.27 4.51 -4.20
C HIS A 99 -16.80 3.87 -5.48
N ASN A 100 -16.26 2.71 -5.87
CA ASN A 100 -16.67 2.01 -7.09
C ASN A 100 -17.56 0.79 -6.82
N GLN A 101 -17.70 0.37 -5.55
CA GLN A 101 -18.55 -0.75 -5.13
C GLN A 101 -18.38 -2.04 -5.99
N PRO A 102 -17.13 -2.49 -6.26
CA PRO A 102 -16.89 -3.71 -7.02
C PRO A 102 -17.50 -4.95 -6.34
N SER A 103 -17.75 -6.01 -7.11
CA SER A 103 -18.18 -7.27 -6.49
C SER A 103 -17.06 -7.86 -5.59
N PRO A 104 -17.38 -8.64 -4.54
CA PRO A 104 -16.35 -9.26 -3.69
C PRO A 104 -15.37 -10.14 -4.49
N ARG A 105 -15.88 -10.86 -5.49
CA ARG A 105 -15.06 -11.68 -6.41
C ARG A 105 -14.11 -10.80 -7.21
N GLU A 106 -14.59 -9.69 -7.75
CA GLU A 106 -13.78 -8.73 -8.49
C GLU A 106 -12.67 -8.15 -7.59
N MET A 107 -12.98 -7.80 -6.34
CA MET A 107 -11.96 -7.31 -5.40
C MET A 107 -10.85 -8.34 -5.19
N VAL A 108 -11.20 -9.59 -4.89
CA VAL A 108 -10.22 -10.65 -4.66
C VAL A 108 -9.39 -10.92 -5.92
N ASP A 109 -10.03 -11.07 -7.08
CA ASP A 109 -9.35 -11.33 -8.35
C ASP A 109 -8.33 -10.24 -8.69
N TRP A 110 -8.71 -8.96 -8.59
CA TRP A 110 -7.80 -7.86 -8.89
C TRP A 110 -6.67 -7.73 -7.87
N ILE A 111 -6.93 -7.99 -6.58
CA ILE A 111 -5.87 -8.03 -5.58
C ILE A 111 -4.86 -9.15 -5.87
N LEU A 112 -5.33 -10.35 -6.22
CA LEU A 112 -4.47 -11.45 -6.63
C LEU A 112 -3.65 -11.11 -7.87
N ARG A 113 -4.27 -10.50 -8.90
CA ARG A 113 -3.57 -10.03 -10.10
C ARG A 113 -2.49 -8.99 -9.77
N SER A 114 -2.81 -8.00 -8.95
CA SER A 114 -1.84 -6.98 -8.54
C SER A 114 -0.67 -7.55 -7.74
N TRP A 115 -0.94 -8.55 -6.90
CA TRP A 115 0.09 -9.25 -6.14
C TRP A 115 0.95 -10.13 -7.06
N ALA A 116 0.33 -10.85 -7.99
CA ALA A 116 1.04 -11.66 -8.98
C ALA A 116 1.90 -10.79 -9.90
N LEU A 117 1.43 -9.60 -10.28
CA LEU A 117 2.22 -8.63 -11.03
C LEU A 117 3.38 -8.09 -10.19
N GLN A 118 3.16 -7.73 -8.92
CA GLN A 118 4.22 -7.27 -8.02
C GLN A 118 5.29 -8.34 -7.83
N PHE A 119 4.86 -9.58 -7.55
CA PHE A 119 5.76 -10.73 -7.43
C PHE A 119 6.44 -11.04 -8.76
N GLY A 120 5.72 -10.96 -9.87
CA GLY A 120 6.24 -11.13 -11.23
C GLY A 120 7.27 -10.08 -11.60
N PHE A 121 7.10 -8.82 -11.22
CA PHE A 121 8.12 -7.77 -11.39
C PHE A 121 9.35 -8.07 -10.54
N LEU A 122 9.18 -8.48 -9.28
CA LEU A 122 10.30 -8.94 -8.46
C LEU A 122 11.03 -10.09 -9.15
N VAL A 123 10.30 -11.12 -9.58
CA VAL A 123 10.83 -12.25 -10.35
C VAL A 123 11.53 -11.77 -11.61
N ILE A 124 10.94 -10.98 -12.49
CA ILE A 124 11.57 -10.58 -13.76
C ILE A 124 12.81 -9.71 -13.52
N ILE A 125 12.72 -8.75 -12.60
CA ILE A 125 13.84 -7.91 -12.20
C ILE A 125 14.91 -8.88 -11.75
N PHE A 126 14.72 -9.61 -10.65
CA PHE A 126 15.77 -10.39 -9.97
C PHE A 126 16.09 -11.75 -10.59
N TRP A 127 15.27 -12.35 -11.47
CA TRP A 127 15.57 -13.58 -12.21
C TRP A 127 16.70 -13.32 -13.19
N ARG A 128 16.70 -12.13 -13.80
CA ARG A 128 17.83 -11.63 -14.56
C ARG A 128 19.08 -11.37 -13.69
N PHE A 129 18.97 -11.23 -12.37
CA PHE A 129 20.13 -10.99 -11.46
C PHE A 129 20.62 -12.27 -10.78
N ALA A 130 19.72 -13.16 -10.37
CA ALA A 130 20.01 -14.39 -9.65
C ALA A 130 20.72 -15.43 -10.54
N PHE A 131 20.53 -15.36 -11.85
CA PHE A 131 21.15 -16.28 -12.82
C PHE A 131 22.07 -15.62 -13.84
N MET A 132 22.02 -14.28 -14.03
CA MET A 132 22.92 -13.55 -14.94
C MET A 132 23.59 -12.39 -14.17
N SER A 133 24.80 -12.63 -13.70
CA SER A 133 25.67 -11.83 -12.81
C SER A 133 26.04 -10.38 -13.23
N LYS A 134 25.25 -9.70 -14.08
CA LYS A 134 25.71 -8.54 -14.86
C LYS A 134 25.21 -7.15 -14.41
N LEU A 135 24.45 -7.01 -13.34
CA LEU A 135 24.01 -5.69 -12.86
C LEU A 135 24.50 -5.40 -11.43
N SER A 136 25.06 -4.20 -11.26
CA SER A 136 25.48 -3.68 -9.95
C SER A 136 24.29 -3.40 -9.03
N SER A 137 24.55 -3.45 -7.71
CA SER A 137 23.57 -3.08 -6.67
C SER A 137 22.93 -1.71 -6.94
N ASP A 138 23.71 -0.74 -7.43
CA ASP A 138 23.22 0.62 -7.73
C ASP A 138 22.17 0.64 -8.83
N ARG A 139 22.36 -0.15 -9.89
CA ARG A 139 21.38 -0.23 -10.99
C ARG A 139 20.11 -0.95 -10.54
N LEU A 140 20.22 -1.94 -9.66
CA LEU A 140 19.07 -2.62 -9.07
C LEU A 140 18.24 -1.66 -8.22
N MET A 141 18.93 -0.88 -7.39
CA MET A 141 18.33 0.17 -6.58
C MET A 141 17.66 1.25 -7.42
N GLN A 142 18.26 1.60 -8.56
CA GLN A 142 17.65 2.52 -9.52
C GLN A 142 16.36 1.95 -10.11
N ILE A 143 16.33 0.68 -10.53
CA ILE A 143 15.13 0.03 -11.07
C ILE A 143 14.02 -0.06 -10.02
N ALA A 144 14.36 -0.44 -8.79
CA ALA A 144 13.41 -0.46 -7.68
C ALA A 144 12.87 0.95 -7.37
N GLY A 145 13.72 1.97 -7.45
CA GLY A 145 13.35 3.38 -7.36
C GLY A 145 12.32 3.76 -8.42
N ILE A 146 12.61 3.49 -9.70
CA ILE A 146 11.71 3.78 -10.82
C ILE A 146 10.34 3.12 -10.63
N CYS A 147 10.30 1.86 -10.20
CA CYS A 147 9.03 1.18 -9.92
C CYS A 147 8.26 1.88 -8.79
N ASN A 148 8.94 2.26 -7.70
CA ASN A 148 8.31 3.01 -6.63
C ASN A 148 7.81 4.40 -7.09
N ASP A 149 8.52 5.05 -8.01
CA ASP A 149 8.07 6.31 -8.64
C ASP A 149 6.77 6.11 -9.41
N VAL A 150 6.67 5.04 -10.21
CA VAL A 150 5.44 4.65 -10.90
C VAL A 150 4.30 4.39 -9.90
N CYS A 151 4.60 3.72 -8.78
CA CYS A 151 3.65 3.52 -7.70
C CYS A 151 3.17 4.85 -7.10
N TYR A 152 4.07 5.80 -6.82
CA TYR A 152 3.71 7.12 -6.28
C TYR A 152 2.87 7.93 -7.26
N LEU A 153 3.23 7.94 -8.54
CA LEU A 153 2.45 8.61 -9.59
C LEU A 153 1.04 8.01 -9.70
N ALA A 154 0.92 6.68 -9.74
CA ALA A 154 -0.39 6.02 -9.76
C ALA A 154 -1.22 6.33 -8.51
N THR A 155 -0.57 6.41 -7.35
CA THR A 155 -1.19 6.79 -6.08
C THR A 155 -1.69 8.25 -6.09
N LEU A 156 -0.94 9.17 -6.69
CA LEU A 156 -1.36 10.56 -6.89
C LEU A 156 -2.52 10.69 -7.89
N VAL A 157 -2.50 9.92 -8.98
CA VAL A 157 -3.62 9.85 -9.94
C VAL A 157 -4.89 9.36 -9.23
N LEU A 158 -4.78 8.32 -8.41
CA LEU A 158 -5.88 7.83 -7.58
C LEU A 158 -6.40 8.91 -6.64
N ALA A 159 -5.52 9.61 -5.93
CA ALA A 159 -5.89 10.71 -5.05
C ALA A 159 -6.60 11.84 -5.80
N ALA A 160 -6.09 12.23 -6.98
CA ALA A 160 -6.68 13.28 -7.81
C ALA A 160 -8.11 12.91 -8.27
N ILE A 161 -8.35 11.65 -8.65
CA ILE A 161 -9.68 11.17 -9.01
C ILE A 161 -10.63 11.26 -7.81
N LEU A 162 -10.20 10.79 -6.63
CA LEU A 162 -10.99 10.84 -5.40
C LEU A 162 -11.31 12.27 -4.97
N LEU A 163 -10.34 13.19 -5.04
CA LEU A 163 -10.52 14.59 -4.71
C LEU A 163 -11.47 15.27 -5.69
N ARG A 164 -11.32 15.02 -7.00
CA ARG A 164 -12.21 15.53 -8.03
C ARG A 164 -13.65 15.12 -7.77
N ASP A 165 -13.87 13.84 -7.48
CA ASP A 165 -15.22 13.31 -7.25
C ASP A 165 -15.81 13.77 -5.91
N GLY A 166 -14.99 13.80 -4.86
CA GLY A 166 -15.38 14.34 -3.56
C GLY A 166 -15.75 15.83 -3.64
N TRP A 167 -14.97 16.62 -4.37
CA TRP A 167 -15.22 18.04 -4.61
C TRP A 167 -16.47 18.30 -5.45
N ARG A 168 -16.72 17.47 -6.47
CA ARG A 168 -17.99 17.49 -7.22
C ARG A 168 -19.18 17.21 -6.31
N GLY A 169 -19.02 16.26 -5.38
CA GLY A 169 -20.00 15.98 -4.32
C GLY A 169 -20.31 17.19 -3.45
N VAL A 170 -19.29 17.97 -3.05
CA VAL A 170 -19.46 19.24 -2.31
C VAL A 170 -20.28 20.26 -3.11
N LYS A 171 -20.02 20.34 -4.42
CA LYS A 171 -20.72 21.26 -5.34
C LYS A 171 -22.12 20.77 -5.73
N GLY A 172 -22.51 19.55 -5.34
CA GLY A 172 -23.81 18.96 -5.71
C GLY A 172 -23.90 18.56 -7.19
N VAL A 173 -22.77 18.40 -7.89
CA VAL A 173 -22.75 18.01 -9.29
C VAL A 173 -22.88 16.50 -9.42
N ALA A 174 -24.01 16.03 -9.94
CA ALA A 174 -24.24 14.61 -10.22
C ALA A 174 -23.39 14.17 -11.42
N ALA A 175 -22.43 13.27 -11.17
CA ALA A 175 -21.60 12.65 -12.19
C ALA A 175 -21.26 11.20 -11.80
N PRO A 176 -21.03 10.31 -12.78
CA PRO A 176 -20.54 8.96 -12.48
C PRO A 176 -19.18 9.01 -11.77
N ALA A 177 -18.92 8.00 -10.93
CA ALA A 177 -17.63 7.87 -10.25
C ALA A 177 -16.51 7.73 -11.27
N GLY A 178 -15.41 8.44 -11.05
CA GLY A 178 -14.14 8.05 -11.62
C GLY A 178 -13.79 6.63 -11.17
N ASN A 179 -13.32 5.83 -12.11
CA ASN A 179 -12.88 4.47 -11.81
C ASN A 179 -11.45 4.51 -11.27
N ILE A 180 -11.28 4.20 -9.98
CA ILE A 180 -9.95 4.15 -9.34
C ILE A 180 -9.28 2.79 -9.42
N ARG A 181 -9.93 1.78 -10.04
CA ARG A 181 -9.39 0.41 -10.15
C ARG A 181 -8.03 0.38 -10.85
N ILE A 182 -7.88 1.00 -12.02
CA ILE A 182 -6.62 0.96 -12.76
C ILE A 182 -5.47 1.59 -11.97
N PRO A 183 -5.56 2.84 -11.49
CA PRO A 183 -4.47 3.44 -10.74
C PRO A 183 -4.22 2.71 -9.40
N LEU A 184 -5.23 2.11 -8.78
CA LEU A 184 -5.05 1.22 -7.63
C LEU A 184 -4.16 0.03 -7.98
N ILE A 185 -4.48 -0.68 -9.07
CA ILE A 185 -3.74 -1.89 -9.46
C ILE A 185 -2.31 -1.56 -9.87
N VAL A 186 -2.10 -0.46 -10.58
CA VAL A 186 -0.75 0.02 -10.90
C VAL A 186 0.01 0.34 -9.61
N ALA A 187 -0.59 1.11 -8.68
CA ALA A 187 0.05 1.43 -7.41
C ALA A 187 0.42 0.17 -6.61
N LEU A 188 -0.48 -0.80 -6.51
CA LEU A 188 -0.23 -2.05 -5.78
C LEU A 188 0.82 -2.94 -6.46
N SER A 189 0.86 -2.98 -7.79
CA SER A 189 1.75 -3.83 -8.57
C SER A 189 3.19 -3.32 -8.58
N PHE A 190 3.36 -1.99 -8.62
CA PHE A 190 4.68 -1.36 -8.70
C PHE A 190 5.26 -0.99 -7.34
N TYR A 191 4.53 -1.22 -6.25
CA TYR A 191 5.04 -1.04 -4.91
C TYR A 191 6.10 -2.11 -4.61
N LEU A 192 7.36 -1.71 -4.62
CA LEU A 192 8.50 -2.56 -4.30
C LEU A 192 9.12 -2.05 -3.00
N PRO A 193 8.61 -2.48 -1.83
CA PRO A 193 9.20 -2.07 -0.56
C PRO A 193 10.70 -2.37 -0.59
N PHE A 194 11.50 -1.35 -0.31
CA PHE A 194 12.94 -1.45 -0.22
C PHE A 194 13.39 -2.61 0.69
N GLN A 195 12.58 -2.92 1.70
CA GLN A 195 12.82 -4.04 2.62
C GLN A 195 12.78 -5.41 1.94
N LEU A 196 11.91 -5.62 0.94
CA LEU A 196 11.86 -6.89 0.17
C LEU A 196 13.01 -6.98 -0.83
N VAL A 197 13.37 -5.86 -1.45
CA VAL A 197 14.54 -5.73 -2.33
C VAL A 197 15.84 -6.10 -1.59
N TRP A 198 15.94 -5.70 -0.32
CA TRP A 198 17.10 -6.02 0.52
C TRP A 198 17.28 -7.51 0.80
N ILE A 199 16.20 -8.31 0.90
CA ILE A 199 16.34 -9.77 1.08
C ILE A 199 17.20 -10.35 -0.04
N LEU A 200 16.91 -9.95 -1.27
CA LEU A 200 17.56 -10.44 -2.48
C LEU A 200 18.97 -9.86 -2.64
N LEU A 201 19.17 -8.59 -2.30
CA LEU A 201 20.50 -7.98 -2.29
C LEU A 201 21.43 -8.62 -1.25
N SER A 202 20.94 -8.86 -0.03
CA SER A 202 21.70 -9.55 1.00
C SER A 202 22.00 -10.99 0.57
N ALA A 203 21.06 -11.69 -0.05
CA ALA A 203 21.29 -13.02 -0.61
C ALA A 203 22.44 -13.05 -1.62
N GLN A 204 22.51 -12.02 -2.47
CA GLN A 204 23.58 -11.87 -3.44
C GLN A 204 24.94 -11.60 -2.76
N GLN A 205 24.98 -10.78 -1.71
CA GLN A 205 26.21 -10.52 -0.94
C GLN A 205 26.78 -11.78 -0.28
N TYR A 206 25.89 -12.69 0.14
CA TYR A 206 26.28 -13.99 0.70
C TYR A 206 26.46 -15.09 -0.35
N GLU A 207 26.40 -14.76 -1.65
CA GLU A 207 26.49 -15.73 -2.76
C GLU A 207 25.45 -16.86 -2.72
N LEU A 208 24.29 -16.61 -2.09
CA LEU A 208 23.19 -17.56 -1.90
C LEU A 208 21.88 -17.05 -2.53
N PRO A 209 21.82 -16.83 -3.85
CA PRO A 209 20.66 -16.22 -4.51
C PRO A 209 19.37 -17.06 -4.38
N LEU A 210 19.50 -18.39 -4.36
CA LEU A 210 18.36 -19.31 -4.15
C LEU A 210 17.71 -19.08 -2.78
N TRP A 211 18.51 -18.86 -1.74
CA TRP A 211 18.00 -18.59 -0.40
C TRP A 211 17.25 -17.27 -0.38
N GLY A 212 17.74 -16.25 -1.09
CA GLY A 212 17.04 -14.96 -1.22
C GLY A 212 15.61 -15.12 -1.72
N TRP A 213 15.41 -15.94 -2.75
CA TRP A 213 14.08 -16.24 -3.29
C TRP A 213 13.20 -16.98 -2.29
N LEU A 214 13.74 -17.99 -1.63
CA LEU A 214 13.01 -18.80 -0.66
C LEU A 214 12.59 -17.98 0.57
N LEU A 215 13.38 -16.99 0.98
CA LEU A 215 13.05 -16.08 2.07
C LEU A 215 12.11 -14.94 1.62
N LEU A 216 12.13 -14.58 0.34
CA LEU A 216 11.21 -13.59 -0.22
C LEU A 216 9.77 -14.11 -0.29
N VAL A 217 9.58 -15.37 -0.71
CA VAL A 217 8.26 -16.01 -0.84
C VAL A 217 7.37 -15.86 0.41
N PRO A 218 7.80 -16.26 1.63
CA PRO A 218 6.97 -16.13 2.83
C PRO A 218 6.62 -14.65 3.12
N ALA A 219 7.56 -13.72 2.94
CA ALA A 219 7.29 -12.29 3.11
C ALA A 219 6.23 -11.81 2.11
N MET A 220 6.28 -12.26 0.86
CA MET A 220 5.28 -11.93 -0.17
C MET A 220 3.91 -12.57 0.10
N VAL A 221 3.87 -13.78 0.66
CA VAL A 221 2.62 -14.38 1.17
C VAL A 221 2.03 -13.52 2.28
N GLY A 222 2.86 -13.03 3.20
CA GLY A 222 2.44 -12.06 4.22
C GLY A 222 1.81 -10.81 3.63
N VAL A 223 2.44 -10.21 2.61
CA VAL A 223 1.91 -9.05 1.88
C VAL A 223 0.54 -9.35 1.25
N LEU A 224 0.37 -10.53 0.65
CA LEU A 224 -0.93 -10.95 0.10
C LEU A 224 -1.99 -11.04 1.19
N LEU A 225 -1.68 -11.71 2.30
CA LEU A 225 -2.59 -11.87 3.44
C LEU A 225 -3.03 -10.52 4.00
N ALA A 226 -2.12 -9.52 4.07
CA ALA A 226 -2.46 -8.17 4.49
C ALA A 226 -3.45 -7.47 3.55
N ARG A 227 -3.27 -7.64 2.23
CA ARG A 227 -4.19 -7.08 1.23
C ARG A 227 -5.55 -7.76 1.29
N LEU A 228 -5.58 -9.09 1.43
CA LEU A 228 -6.83 -9.84 1.58
C LEU A 228 -7.56 -9.51 2.89
N ALA A 229 -6.83 -9.35 4.00
CA ALA A 229 -7.39 -8.87 5.26
C ALA A 229 -8.00 -7.46 5.10
N THR A 230 -7.32 -6.58 4.37
CA THR A 230 -7.86 -5.25 4.03
C THR A 230 -9.13 -5.35 3.19
N VAL A 231 -9.19 -6.24 2.20
CA VAL A 231 -10.42 -6.50 1.42
C VAL A 231 -11.54 -6.97 2.35
N GLY A 232 -11.26 -7.93 3.25
CA GLY A 232 -12.21 -8.41 4.24
C GLY A 232 -12.77 -7.28 5.10
N ILE A 233 -11.89 -6.43 5.65
CA ILE A 233 -12.27 -5.26 6.44
C ILE A 233 -13.13 -4.29 5.60
N ALA A 234 -12.73 -4.03 4.36
CA ALA A 234 -13.46 -3.14 3.47
C ALA A 234 -14.87 -3.68 3.13
N LEU A 235 -15.00 -5.00 2.95
CA LEU A 235 -16.28 -5.66 2.74
C LEU A 235 -17.15 -5.63 3.99
N CYS A 236 -16.59 -5.90 5.17
CA CYS A 236 -17.32 -5.76 6.44
C CYS A 236 -17.82 -4.33 6.64
N PHE A 237 -16.97 -3.33 6.38
CA PHE A 237 -17.33 -1.92 6.43
C PHE A 237 -18.47 -1.59 5.45
N ARG A 238 -18.42 -2.13 4.23
CA ARG A 238 -19.48 -1.98 3.23
C ARG A 238 -20.80 -2.61 3.67
N CYS A 239 -20.74 -3.81 4.26
CA CYS A 239 -21.92 -4.49 4.79
C CYS A 239 -22.54 -3.71 5.94
N TRP A 240 -21.73 -3.16 6.83
CA TRP A 240 -22.18 -2.33 7.95
C TRP A 240 -22.84 -1.03 7.48
N LEU A 241 -22.31 -0.37 6.45
CA LEU A 241 -22.91 0.84 5.88
C LEU A 241 -24.21 0.57 5.10
N GLY A 242 -24.32 -0.60 4.46
CA GLY A 242 -25.39 -0.92 3.52
C GLY A 242 -25.34 -0.06 2.23
N PRO A 243 -26.20 -0.36 1.23
CA PRO A 243 -26.14 0.29 -0.09
C PRO A 243 -26.34 1.81 -0.04
N GLN A 244 -27.31 2.27 0.75
CA GLN A 244 -27.62 3.69 0.91
C GLN A 244 -26.52 4.42 1.69
N GLY A 245 -25.93 3.77 2.71
CA GLY A 245 -24.80 4.31 3.46
C GLY A 245 -23.56 4.47 2.59
N CYS A 246 -23.27 3.50 1.72
CA CYS A 246 -22.15 3.60 0.77
C CYS A 246 -22.33 4.79 -0.18
N LEU A 247 -23.53 5.03 -0.70
CA LEU A 247 -23.80 6.20 -1.56
C LEU A 247 -23.63 7.52 -0.80
N ARG A 248 -24.11 7.58 0.45
CA ARG A 248 -24.00 8.77 1.32
C ARG A 248 -22.54 9.08 1.68
N TRP A 249 -21.78 8.06 2.05
CA TRP A 249 -20.39 8.21 2.52
C TRP A 249 -19.35 8.22 1.40
N ARG A 250 -19.72 7.85 0.17
CA ARG A 250 -18.81 7.81 -0.98
C ARG A 250 -18.05 9.13 -1.19
N GLY A 251 -18.76 10.26 -1.22
CA GLY A 251 -18.14 11.57 -1.41
C GLY A 251 -17.23 12.00 -0.26
N PRO A 252 -17.71 11.99 1.00
CA PRO A 252 -16.88 12.30 2.16
C PRO A 252 -15.66 11.39 2.30
N LEU A 253 -15.82 10.08 2.10
CA LEU A 253 -14.73 9.11 2.18
C LEU A 253 -13.72 9.28 1.03
N ALA A 254 -14.17 9.65 -0.16
CA ALA A 254 -13.29 10.02 -1.26
C ALA A 254 -12.45 11.28 -0.93
N LEU A 255 -13.04 12.31 -0.32
CA LEU A 255 -12.25 13.47 0.16
C LEU A 255 -11.24 13.08 1.24
N PHE A 256 -11.68 12.30 2.23
CA PHE A 256 -10.82 11.81 3.31
C PHE A 256 -9.63 11.04 2.74
N SER A 257 -9.89 9.97 1.99
CA SER A 257 -8.84 9.14 1.41
C SER A 257 -7.99 9.90 0.40
N GLY A 258 -8.60 10.75 -0.43
CA GLY A 258 -7.90 11.56 -1.42
C GLY A 258 -6.90 12.53 -0.78
N LEU A 259 -7.30 13.26 0.28
CA LEU A 259 -6.40 14.19 0.97
C LEU A 259 -5.32 13.46 1.76
N THR A 260 -5.65 12.37 2.46
CA THR A 260 -4.64 11.57 3.17
C THR A 260 -3.60 11.04 2.21
N VAL A 261 -4.03 10.46 1.09
CA VAL A 261 -3.11 9.91 0.07
C VAL A 261 -2.31 11.02 -0.61
N LEU A 262 -2.90 12.18 -0.88
CA LEU A 262 -2.19 13.33 -1.44
C LEU A 262 -1.10 13.85 -0.50
N CYS A 263 -1.36 13.93 0.81
CA CYS A 263 -0.34 14.32 1.79
C CYS A 263 0.83 13.34 1.81
N ILE A 264 0.55 12.04 1.83
CA ILE A 264 1.58 10.99 1.91
C ILE A 264 2.38 10.92 0.60
N GLY A 265 1.69 10.82 -0.54
CA GLY A 265 2.32 10.71 -1.86
C GLY A 265 3.00 12.01 -2.29
N GLY A 266 2.38 13.16 -2.04
CA GLY A 266 2.95 14.48 -2.34
C GLY A 266 4.23 14.75 -1.55
N ASN A 267 4.27 14.39 -0.27
CA ASN A 267 5.51 14.51 0.51
C ASN A 267 6.64 13.61 0.00
N ALA A 268 6.33 12.41 -0.54
CA ALA A 268 7.35 11.56 -1.16
C ALA A 268 7.93 12.24 -2.42
N VAL A 269 7.07 12.77 -3.30
CA VAL A 269 7.50 13.47 -4.52
C VAL A 269 8.29 14.74 -4.21
N ILE A 270 7.84 15.57 -3.26
CA ILE A 270 8.54 16.79 -2.86
C ILE A 270 9.94 16.46 -2.35
N ARG A 271 10.08 15.44 -1.48
CA ARG A 271 11.39 15.01 -0.99
C ARG A 271 12.31 14.52 -2.10
N GLN A 272 11.76 13.88 -3.12
CA GLN A 272 12.53 13.42 -4.27
C GLN A 272 12.98 14.57 -5.17
N ILE A 273 12.11 15.56 -5.43
CA ILE A 273 12.47 16.79 -6.16
C ILE A 273 13.56 17.56 -5.42
N LEU A 274 13.42 17.75 -4.12
CA LEU A 274 14.43 18.44 -3.31
C LEU A 274 15.79 17.76 -3.37
N ARG A 275 15.84 16.41 -3.36
CA ARG A 275 17.07 15.64 -3.52
C ARG A 275 17.71 15.75 -4.90
N MET A 276 16.93 16.05 -5.95
CA MET A 276 17.48 16.26 -7.30
C MET A 276 18.02 17.68 -7.49
N LEU A 277 17.58 18.64 -6.67
CA LEU A 277 17.99 20.04 -6.73
C LEU A 277 19.18 20.36 -5.79
N SER A 278 19.47 19.49 -4.82
CA SER A 278 20.61 19.56 -3.90
C SER A 278 21.82 18.80 -4.43
#